data_AF-A0A940JMQ6-F1
#
_entry.id   AF-A0A940JMQ6-F1
#
_cell.length_a   1.000
_cell.length_b   1.000
_cell.length_c   1.000
_cell.angle_alpha   90.00
_cell.angle_beta   90.00
_cell.angle_gamma   90.00
#
_symmetry.space_group_name_H-M   'P 1'
#
loop_
_entity.id
_entity.type
_entity.pdbx_description
1 polymer ?
#
loop_
_entity_poly.entity_id
_entity_poly.type
_entity_poly.pdbx_seq_one_letter_code
_entity_poly.pdbx_strand_id
1 'polypeptide(L)'
;MRKRKEADRTTGADKYREAARAFACPTCGAGIGQSCIGANGKGRVSVHQARGDLGRPRVRYENAWASQIEVVGDMHVEGYVTYGIRHKATGQFGYVGQTGHFSKRIRSHASGAYRGSKKRVACGLRDILSAGGTVEFLLLERCENEAQSLVMEAKWVGILATEGHSLTNRWLDHQRIIREVQDLDVL
;
A
#
# COMPACT_ATOMS: atom_id res chain seq x y z
N MET A 1 -8.79 -10.32 -41.17
CA MET A 1 -7.51 -10.26 -40.42
C MET A 1 -7.68 -9.49 -39.12
N ARG A 2 -7.69 -10.15 -37.96
CA ARG A 2 -7.62 -9.51 -36.63
C ARG A 2 -6.57 -10.25 -35.80
N LYS A 3 -5.32 -9.81 -35.87
CA LYS A 3 -4.26 -10.22 -34.94
C LYS A 3 -4.48 -9.47 -33.62
N ARG A 4 -5.26 -10.04 -32.70
CA ARG A 4 -5.32 -9.55 -31.31
C ARG A 4 -4.04 -10.01 -30.61
N LYS A 5 -3.26 -9.03 -30.16
CA LYS A 5 -2.05 -9.20 -29.35
C LYS A 5 -2.32 -10.13 -28.16
N GLU A 6 -1.65 -11.27 -28.18
CA GLU A 6 -1.50 -12.18 -27.05
C GLU A 6 -0.52 -11.53 -26.07
N ALA A 7 -1.03 -10.61 -25.25
CA ALA A 7 -0.25 -9.98 -24.20
C ALA A 7 -0.22 -10.92 -22.98
N ASP A 8 0.85 -11.71 -22.94
CA ASP A 8 1.64 -12.06 -21.75
C ASP A 8 0.84 -12.24 -20.44
N ARG A 9 0.31 -13.46 -20.26
CA ARG A 9 -0.20 -13.96 -18.97
C ARG A 9 0.94 -14.60 -18.17
N THR A 10 2.00 -13.86 -17.87
CA THR A 10 2.90 -14.23 -16.77
C THR A 10 2.15 -14.05 -15.47
N THR A 11 1.96 -15.14 -14.71
CA THR A 11 1.28 -15.08 -13.42
C THR A 11 2.12 -14.22 -12.46
N GLY A 12 1.50 -13.62 -11.43
CA GLY A 12 2.25 -12.86 -10.42
C GLY A 12 3.37 -13.67 -9.75
N ALA A 13 3.23 -15.01 -9.72
CA ALA A 13 4.26 -15.93 -9.26
C ALA A 13 5.45 -16.05 -10.22
N ASP A 14 5.23 -15.95 -11.53
CA ASP A 14 6.31 -16.02 -12.53
C ASP A 14 7.12 -14.72 -12.55
N LYS A 15 6.44 -13.57 -12.46
CA LYS A 15 7.11 -12.26 -12.27
C LYS A 15 7.90 -12.21 -10.96
N TYR A 16 7.37 -12.86 -9.91
CA TYR A 16 8.07 -13.02 -8.64
C TYR A 16 9.31 -13.91 -8.76
N ARG A 17 9.22 -15.03 -9.50
CA ARG A 17 10.39 -15.90 -9.76
C ARG A 17 11.45 -15.18 -10.58
N GLU A 18 11.06 -14.35 -11.54
CA GLU A 18 11.96 -13.56 -12.35
C GLU A 18 12.64 -12.44 -11.56
N ALA A 19 11.87 -11.70 -10.75
CA ALA A 19 12.42 -10.70 -9.82
C ALA A 19 13.34 -11.33 -8.76
N ALA A 20 12.99 -12.52 -8.25
CA ALA A 20 13.86 -13.25 -7.34
C ALA A 20 15.18 -13.65 -8.02
N ARG A 21 15.16 -14.10 -9.28
CA ARG A 21 16.38 -14.44 -10.06
C ARG A 21 17.32 -13.26 -10.26
N ALA A 22 16.80 -12.04 -10.35
CA ALA A 22 17.59 -10.82 -10.48
C ALA A 22 18.10 -10.26 -9.13
N PHE A 23 17.70 -10.85 -8.00
CA PHE A 23 18.03 -10.34 -6.68
C PHE A 23 19.42 -10.81 -6.23
N ALA A 24 20.30 -9.84 -5.94
CA ALA A 24 21.57 -10.03 -5.25
C ALA A 24 21.46 -9.51 -3.81
N CYS A 25 22.12 -10.19 -2.87
CA CYS A 25 22.16 -9.74 -1.48
C CYS A 25 22.76 -8.32 -1.40
N PRO A 26 22.05 -7.31 -0.87
CA PRO A 26 22.57 -5.94 -0.82
C PRO A 26 23.73 -5.78 0.18
N THR A 27 23.95 -6.77 1.06
CA THR A 27 25.03 -6.76 2.06
C THR A 27 26.32 -7.39 1.56
N CYS A 28 26.25 -8.40 0.69
CA CYS A 28 27.45 -9.14 0.24
C CYS A 28 27.48 -9.48 -1.25
N GLY A 29 26.52 -9.01 -2.04
CA GLY A 29 26.45 -9.24 -3.50
C GLY A 29 26.07 -10.65 -3.93
N ALA A 30 25.90 -11.59 -3.00
CA ALA A 30 25.61 -13.00 -3.34
C ALA A 30 24.25 -13.14 -4.08
N GLY A 31 24.29 -13.74 -5.27
CA GLY A 31 23.12 -14.09 -6.06
C GLY A 31 22.43 -15.39 -5.61
N ILE A 32 21.36 -15.79 -6.32
CA ILE A 32 20.66 -17.04 -6.03
C ILE A 32 21.62 -18.23 -6.12
N GLY A 33 21.62 -19.08 -5.09
CA GLY A 33 22.44 -20.30 -5.02
C GLY A 33 23.87 -20.08 -4.55
N GLN A 34 24.30 -18.82 -4.40
CA GLN A 34 25.63 -18.50 -3.86
C GLN A 34 25.62 -18.43 -2.33
N SER A 35 26.78 -18.67 -1.73
CA SER A 35 26.99 -18.57 -0.29
C SER A 35 26.95 -17.11 0.16
N CYS A 36 26.13 -16.81 1.18
CA CYS A 36 26.00 -15.46 1.74
C CYS A 36 26.64 -15.41 3.12
N ILE A 37 27.36 -14.32 3.37
CA ILE A 37 28.11 -14.10 4.62
C ILE A 37 27.17 -13.66 5.76
N GLY A 38 25.95 -13.23 5.43
CA GLY A 38 24.97 -12.68 6.37
C GLY A 38 25.45 -11.36 7.00
N ALA A 39 24.56 -10.69 7.74
CA ALA A 39 24.88 -9.39 8.36
C ALA A 39 25.96 -9.48 9.47
N ASN A 40 26.29 -10.68 9.95
CA ASN A 40 27.14 -10.89 11.13
C ASN A 40 28.42 -11.70 10.83
N GLY A 41 28.89 -11.76 9.57
CA GLY A 41 30.19 -12.36 9.24
C GLY A 41 30.29 -13.89 9.38
N LYS A 42 29.20 -14.59 9.74
CA LYS A 42 29.18 -16.05 9.90
C LYS A 42 28.59 -16.68 8.64
N GLY A 43 29.47 -17.18 7.78
CA GLY A 43 29.11 -17.85 6.53
C GLY A 43 28.09 -18.96 6.76
N ARG A 44 26.90 -18.80 6.17
CA ARG A 44 25.90 -19.86 6.07
C ARG A 44 25.54 -20.00 4.60
N VAL A 45 25.68 -21.22 4.07
CA VAL A 45 25.12 -21.57 2.77
C VAL A 45 23.60 -21.62 2.91
N SER A 46 22.94 -20.46 2.86
CA SER A 46 21.47 -20.42 2.81
C SER A 46 21.01 -19.08 2.25
N VAL A 47 21.18 -18.85 0.96
CA VAL A 47 20.35 -17.83 0.31
C VAL A 47 18.99 -18.44 -0.02
N HIS A 48 18.88 -19.51 -0.82
CA HIS A 48 17.57 -20.14 -1.07
C HIS A 48 17.74 -21.62 -1.40
N GLN A 49 17.81 -22.49 -0.38
CA GLN A 49 17.65 -23.92 -0.64
C GLN A 49 16.21 -24.15 -1.10
N ALA A 50 16.10 -24.68 -2.32
CA ALA A 50 14.87 -24.84 -3.05
C ALA A 50 13.78 -25.50 -2.21
N ARG A 51 12.58 -24.89 -2.20
CA ARG A 51 11.36 -25.30 -1.47
C ARG A 51 11.39 -25.05 0.06
N GLY A 52 10.66 -24.03 0.51
CA GLY A 52 9.87 -24.19 1.74
C GLY A 52 9.99 -23.16 2.85
N ASP A 53 10.98 -22.26 2.88
CA ASP A 53 11.07 -21.26 3.96
C ASP A 53 10.96 -19.82 3.45
N LEU A 54 9.75 -19.48 2.98
CA LEU A 54 9.37 -18.12 2.58
C LEU A 54 9.18 -17.17 3.78
N GLY A 55 9.31 -17.64 5.03
CA GLY A 55 9.05 -16.85 6.22
C GLY A 55 10.09 -15.76 6.48
N ARG A 56 11.38 -16.06 6.30
CA ARG A 56 12.47 -15.12 6.62
C ARG A 56 12.70 -14.01 5.59
N PRO A 57 12.66 -14.27 4.26
CA PRO A 57 12.67 -13.19 3.27
C PRO A 57 11.45 -12.29 3.44
N ARG A 58 10.29 -12.88 3.74
CA ARG A 58 9.04 -12.14 3.97
C ARG A 58 9.15 -11.12 5.09
N VAL A 59 9.66 -11.50 6.26
CA VAL A 59 9.86 -10.56 7.38
C VAL A 59 10.82 -9.43 6.98
N ARG A 60 11.89 -9.73 6.23
CA ARG A 60 12.83 -8.68 5.79
C ARG A 60 12.24 -7.70 4.78
N TYR A 61 11.45 -8.19 3.83
CA TYR A 61 10.76 -7.32 2.87
C TYR A 61 9.61 -6.53 3.52
N GLU A 62 8.83 -7.16 4.40
CA GLU A 62 7.81 -6.47 5.21
C GLU A 62 8.45 -5.37 6.06
N ASN A 63 9.64 -5.61 6.64
CA ASN A 63 10.39 -4.59 7.39
C ASN A 63 10.97 -3.48 6.49
N ALA A 64 11.47 -3.81 5.29
CA ALA A 64 12.00 -2.81 4.36
C ALA A 64 10.90 -1.85 3.88
N TRP A 65 9.72 -2.37 3.55
CA TRP A 65 8.58 -1.52 3.20
C TRP A 65 8.00 -0.79 4.40
N ALA A 66 8.04 -1.38 5.59
CA ALA A 66 7.64 -0.68 6.81
C ALA A 66 8.51 0.56 7.07
N SER A 67 9.82 0.53 6.76
CA SER A 67 10.68 1.72 6.84
C SER A 67 10.39 2.80 5.79
N GLN A 68 9.59 2.49 4.77
CA GLN A 68 9.15 3.42 3.73
C GLN A 68 7.70 3.90 3.94
N ILE A 69 7.10 3.54 5.09
CA ILE A 69 5.77 3.99 5.48
C ILE A 69 5.91 4.90 6.67
N GLU A 70 5.42 6.12 6.52
CA GLU A 70 5.35 7.10 7.59
C GLU A 70 3.90 7.35 7.99
N VAL A 71 3.67 7.63 9.26
CA VAL A 71 2.36 8.04 9.76
C VAL A 71 2.48 9.47 10.24
N VAL A 72 1.64 10.34 9.69
CA VAL A 72 1.58 11.75 10.05
C VAL A 72 0.31 11.96 10.85
N GLY A 73 0.50 12.35 12.12
CA GLY A 73 -0.56 12.42 13.12
C GLY A 73 -0.49 11.27 14.13
N ASP A 74 -1.54 11.14 14.92
CA ASP A 74 -1.60 10.14 15.99
C ASP A 74 -1.96 8.76 15.43
N MET A 75 -1.07 7.78 15.62
CA MET A 75 -1.27 6.39 15.17
C MET A 75 -2.28 5.65 16.07
N HIS A 76 -2.44 6.10 17.31
CA HIS A 76 -3.26 5.49 18.36
C HIS A 76 -4.50 6.31 18.66
N VAL A 77 -5.23 6.67 17.60
CA VAL A 77 -6.52 7.36 17.73
C VAL A 77 -7.59 6.36 18.16
N GLU A 78 -8.31 6.71 19.23
CA GLU A 78 -9.57 6.08 19.60
C GLU A 78 -10.72 6.66 18.76
N GLY A 79 -11.67 5.80 18.39
CA GLY A 79 -12.83 6.20 17.61
C GLY A 79 -12.63 6.12 16.09
N TYR A 80 -13.58 6.69 15.35
CA TYR A 80 -13.56 6.69 13.90
C TYR A 80 -12.69 7.81 13.37
N VAL A 81 -11.98 7.55 12.27
CA VAL A 81 -11.15 8.54 11.61
C VAL A 81 -11.30 8.46 10.10
N THR A 82 -11.08 9.58 9.44
CA THR A 82 -10.78 9.64 8.01
C THR A 82 -9.28 9.87 7.84
N TYR A 83 -8.67 9.14 6.92
CA TYR A 83 -7.25 9.22 6.64
C TYR A 83 -6.97 9.24 5.13
N GLY A 84 -5.82 9.78 4.77
CA GLY A 84 -5.30 9.81 3.40
C GLY A 84 -4.02 9.00 3.26
N ILE A 85 -3.76 8.50 2.06
CA ILE A 85 -2.50 7.86 1.67
C ILE A 85 -1.91 8.67 0.52
N ARG A 86 -0.71 9.23 0.72
CA ARG A 86 -0.03 10.03 -0.30
C ARG A 86 1.42 9.61 -0.52
N HIS A 87 1.91 9.86 -1.73
CA HIS A 87 3.33 9.74 -2.02
C HIS A 87 4.08 10.94 -1.42
N LYS A 88 5.04 10.67 -0.52
CA LYS A 88 5.72 11.73 0.25
C LYS A 88 6.44 12.74 -0.65
N ALA A 89 7.16 12.26 -1.66
CA ALA A 89 8.00 13.13 -2.50
C ALA A 89 7.19 14.07 -3.40
N THR A 90 6.01 13.66 -3.86
CA THR A 90 5.18 14.46 -4.78
C THR A 90 3.99 15.13 -4.10
N GLY A 91 3.70 14.80 -2.83
CA GLY A 91 2.50 15.20 -2.13
C GLY A 91 1.19 14.62 -2.72
N GLN A 92 1.28 13.76 -3.73
CA GLN A 92 0.10 13.27 -4.45
C GLN A 92 -0.67 12.24 -3.63
N PHE A 93 -1.93 12.54 -3.30
CA PHE A 93 -2.84 11.58 -2.70
C PHE A 93 -3.27 10.55 -3.74
N GLY A 94 -3.20 9.28 -3.34
CA GLY A 94 -3.68 8.15 -4.14
C GLY A 94 -4.93 7.51 -3.55
N TYR A 95 -5.29 7.80 -2.30
CA TYR A 95 -6.42 7.18 -1.63
C TYR A 95 -6.85 7.97 -0.38
N VAL A 96 -8.15 7.96 -0.11
CA VAL A 96 -8.76 8.38 1.16
C VAL A 96 -9.60 7.21 1.66
N GLY A 97 -9.65 7.00 2.97
CA GLY A 97 -10.56 6.02 3.56
C GLY A 97 -10.93 6.36 5.00
N GLN A 98 -11.96 5.68 5.51
CA GLN A 98 -12.28 5.69 6.93
C GLN A 98 -11.92 4.40 7.67
N THR A 99 -11.79 4.49 8.99
CA THR A 99 -11.72 3.32 9.89
C THR A 99 -11.95 3.68 11.36
N GLY A 100 -12.51 2.76 12.16
CA GLY A 100 -12.46 2.81 13.63
C GLY A 100 -11.16 2.31 14.28
N HIS A 101 -10.20 1.82 13.48
CA HIS A 101 -8.96 1.21 13.98
C HIS A 101 -7.76 1.56 13.09
N PHE A 102 -7.24 2.77 13.24
CA PHE A 102 -6.26 3.34 12.30
C PHE A 102 -4.97 2.52 12.17
N SER A 103 -4.34 2.15 13.30
CA SER A 103 -3.12 1.31 13.30
C SER A 103 -3.31 -0.08 12.66
N LYS A 104 -4.50 -0.70 12.81
CA LYS A 104 -4.82 -1.96 12.13
C LYS A 104 -4.98 -1.75 10.63
N ARG A 105 -5.57 -0.63 10.22
CA ARG A 105 -5.81 -0.31 8.80
C ARG A 105 -4.51 -0.01 8.05
N ILE A 106 -3.57 0.69 8.64
CA ILE A 106 -2.22 0.92 8.09
C ILE A 106 -1.54 -0.43 7.80
N ARG A 107 -1.49 -1.33 8.80
CA ARG A 107 -0.92 -2.68 8.65
C ARG A 107 -1.64 -3.51 7.57
N SER A 108 -2.96 -3.40 7.48
CA SER A 108 -3.77 -4.09 6.46
C SER A 108 -3.42 -3.64 5.04
N HIS A 109 -3.28 -2.33 4.81
CA HIS A 109 -2.86 -1.80 3.50
C HIS A 109 -1.43 -2.22 3.14
N ALA A 110 -0.49 -2.04 4.06
CA ALA A 110 0.91 -2.42 3.86
C ALA A 110 1.06 -3.90 3.53
N SER A 111 0.45 -4.77 4.35
CA SER A 111 0.48 -6.22 4.12
C SER A 111 -0.27 -6.62 2.84
N GLY A 112 -1.36 -5.93 2.50
CA GLY A 112 -2.09 -6.14 1.25
C GLY A 112 -1.26 -5.80 0.01
N ALA A 113 -0.56 -4.66 0.03
CA ALA A 113 0.36 -4.28 -1.03
C ALA A 113 1.46 -5.34 -1.20
N TYR A 114 2.06 -5.76 -0.09
CA TYR A 114 3.12 -6.78 -0.07
C TYR A 114 2.65 -8.13 -0.63
N ARG A 115 1.48 -8.62 -0.18
CA ARG A 115 0.93 -9.93 -0.56
C ARG A 115 0.36 -10.01 -1.97
N GLY A 116 0.52 -8.98 -2.80
CA GLY A 116 0.02 -9.05 -4.17
C GLY A 116 -1.49 -8.78 -4.29
N SER A 117 -2.13 -8.10 -3.33
CA SER A 117 -3.55 -7.74 -3.43
C SER A 117 -3.86 -7.01 -4.74
N LYS A 118 -5.01 -7.32 -5.34
CA LYS A 118 -5.52 -6.71 -6.57
C LYS A 118 -6.33 -5.42 -6.32
N LYS A 119 -6.50 -5.01 -5.07
CA LYS A 119 -7.20 -3.75 -4.74
C LYS A 119 -6.38 -2.57 -5.25
N ARG A 120 -7.02 -1.57 -5.88
CA ARG A 120 -6.33 -0.41 -6.50
C ARG A 120 -5.37 0.30 -5.56
N VAL A 121 -5.81 0.59 -4.33
CA VAL A 121 -4.98 1.17 -3.27
C VAL A 121 -3.73 0.34 -2.95
N ALA A 122 -3.86 -1.00 -2.94
CA ALA A 122 -2.74 -1.90 -2.68
C ALA A 122 -1.78 -1.98 -3.87
N CYS A 123 -2.27 -1.87 -5.11
CA CYS A 123 -1.44 -1.76 -6.29
C CYS A 123 -0.67 -0.43 -6.30
N GLY A 124 -1.34 0.70 -6.10
CA GLY A 124 -0.67 2.01 -6.06
C GLY A 124 0.38 2.12 -4.95
N LEU A 125 0.06 1.59 -3.76
CA LEU A 125 1.02 1.50 -2.66
C LEU A 125 2.23 0.62 -3.04
N ARG A 126 2.00 -0.53 -3.69
CA ARG A 126 3.08 -1.40 -4.16
C ARG A 126 3.97 -0.70 -5.17
N ASP A 127 3.39 0.02 -6.13
CA ASP A 127 4.13 0.68 -7.20
C ASP A 127 5.11 1.72 -6.63
N ILE A 128 4.66 2.51 -5.66
CA ILE A 128 5.49 3.49 -4.96
C ILE A 128 6.61 2.80 -4.16
N LEU A 129 6.26 1.83 -3.30
CA LEU A 129 7.21 1.18 -2.41
C LEU A 129 8.28 0.38 -3.17
N SER A 130 7.87 -0.30 -4.24
CA SER A 130 8.78 -1.10 -5.08
C SER A 130 9.76 -0.21 -5.87
N ALA A 131 9.39 1.05 -6.14
CA ALA A 131 10.28 2.04 -6.75
C ALA A 131 11.24 2.71 -5.74
N GLY A 132 11.24 2.28 -4.48
CA GLY A 132 12.04 2.92 -3.42
C GLY A 132 11.37 4.15 -2.80
N GLY A 133 10.16 4.52 -3.24
CA GLY A 133 9.43 5.68 -2.76
C GLY A 133 8.91 5.51 -1.33
N THR A 134 8.51 6.64 -0.72
CA THR A 134 7.95 6.68 0.64
C THR A 134 6.48 7.08 0.58
N VAL A 135 5.67 6.45 1.42
CA VAL A 135 4.23 6.74 1.54
C VAL A 135 3.92 7.24 2.93
N GLU A 136 3.09 8.28 2.99
CA GLU A 136 2.56 8.81 4.24
C GLU A 136 1.09 8.41 4.40
N PHE A 137 0.76 7.90 5.59
CA PHE A 137 -0.61 7.77 6.08
C PHE A 137 -0.92 8.98 6.95
N LEU A 138 -1.81 9.85 6.48
CA LEU A 138 -2.17 11.09 7.16
C LEU A 138 -3.50 10.90 7.86
N LEU A 139 -3.56 11.19 9.15
CA LEU A 139 -4.84 11.42 9.83
C LEU A 139 -5.43 12.73 9.30
N LEU A 140 -6.56 12.66 8.60
CA LEU A 140 -7.21 13.84 8.02
C LEU A 140 -8.26 14.42 8.97
N GLU A 141 -9.04 13.56 9.63
CA GLU A 141 -10.11 13.98 10.54
C GLU A 141 -10.36 12.93 11.62
N ARG A 142 -10.71 13.39 12.83
CA ARG A 142 -11.29 12.55 13.89
C ARG A 142 -12.81 12.64 13.85
N CYS A 143 -13.49 11.52 14.00
CA CYS A 143 -14.94 11.43 13.88
C CYS A 143 -15.53 10.73 15.11
N GLU A 144 -16.66 11.24 15.57
CA GLU A 144 -17.40 10.73 16.71
C GLU A 144 -17.99 9.35 16.43
N ASN A 145 -18.39 9.10 15.18
CA ASN A 145 -19.05 7.87 14.77
C ASN A 145 -18.74 7.49 13.30
N GLU A 146 -19.19 6.30 12.91
CA GLU A 146 -18.95 5.76 11.57
C GLU A 146 -19.60 6.61 10.47
N ALA A 147 -20.84 7.07 10.69
CA ALA A 147 -21.58 7.87 9.71
C ALA A 147 -20.84 9.17 9.40
N GLN A 148 -20.38 9.89 10.44
CA GLN A 148 -19.58 11.10 10.26
C GLN A 148 -18.27 10.80 9.51
N SER A 149 -17.60 9.68 9.80
CA SER A 149 -16.37 9.32 9.08
C SER A 149 -16.57 9.03 7.60
N LEU A 150 -17.76 8.52 7.22
CA LEU A 150 -18.12 8.29 5.83
C LEU A 150 -18.40 9.61 5.09
N VAL A 151 -19.10 10.54 5.74
CA VAL A 151 -19.32 11.89 5.22
C VAL A 151 -17.98 12.61 5.03
N MET A 152 -17.10 12.54 6.03
CA MET A 152 -15.78 13.16 5.96
C MET A 152 -14.87 12.51 4.92
N GLU A 153 -14.93 11.19 4.74
CA GLU A 153 -14.26 10.52 3.62
C GLU A 153 -14.72 11.10 2.29
N ALA A 154 -16.03 11.20 2.06
CA ALA A 154 -16.56 11.73 0.80
C ALA A 154 -16.16 13.20 0.58
N LYS A 155 -16.20 14.02 1.63
CA LYS A 155 -15.75 15.43 1.60
C LYS A 155 -14.28 15.55 1.21
N TRP A 156 -13.39 14.79 1.84
CA TRP A 156 -11.95 14.81 1.55
C TRP A 156 -11.64 14.31 0.14
N VAL A 157 -12.33 13.28 -0.34
CA VAL A 157 -12.19 12.83 -1.73
C VAL A 157 -12.55 13.97 -2.70
N GLY A 158 -13.61 14.74 -2.41
CA GLY A 158 -14.01 15.89 -3.22
C GLY A 158 -12.97 17.01 -3.24
N ILE A 159 -12.51 17.43 -2.07
CA ILE A 159 -11.48 18.47 -1.93
C ILE A 159 -10.22 18.08 -2.72
N LEU A 160 -9.69 16.88 -2.45
CA LEU A 160 -8.44 16.43 -3.07
C LEU A 160 -8.60 16.21 -4.59
N ALA A 161 -9.77 15.76 -5.05
CA ALA A 161 -10.03 15.65 -6.48
C ALA A 161 -10.07 17.03 -7.16
N THR A 162 -10.68 18.04 -6.53
CA THR A 162 -10.68 19.43 -7.02
C THR A 162 -9.27 20.04 -7.04
N GLU A 163 -8.42 19.65 -6.09
CA GLU A 163 -7.00 20.03 -6.05
C GLU A 163 -6.13 19.28 -7.08
N GLY A 164 -6.72 18.39 -7.89
CA GLY A 164 -6.05 17.69 -8.99
C GLY A 164 -5.39 16.37 -8.59
N HIS A 165 -5.67 15.82 -7.41
CA HIS A 165 -5.15 14.52 -6.99
C HIS A 165 -5.81 13.35 -7.73
N SER A 166 -4.98 12.38 -8.14
CA SER A 166 -5.43 11.17 -8.82
C SER A 166 -5.80 10.06 -7.82
N LEU A 167 -6.99 10.17 -7.24
CA LEU A 167 -7.47 9.22 -6.23
C LEU A 167 -7.94 7.89 -6.82
N THR A 168 -7.65 6.80 -6.13
CA THR A 168 -8.12 5.44 -6.48
C THR A 168 -9.52 5.11 -5.95
N ASN A 169 -10.10 6.01 -5.14
CA ASN A 169 -11.48 5.94 -4.66
C ASN A 169 -12.47 5.82 -5.82
N ARG A 170 -13.61 5.16 -5.58
CA ARG A 170 -14.70 5.10 -6.57
C ARG A 170 -15.53 6.37 -6.46
N TRP A 171 -15.08 7.43 -7.13
CA TRP A 171 -15.69 8.76 -7.01
C TRP A 171 -17.21 8.79 -7.22
N LEU A 172 -17.72 7.99 -8.16
CA LEU A 172 -19.17 7.87 -8.40
C LEU A 172 -19.95 7.37 -7.18
N ASP A 173 -19.38 6.43 -6.41
CA ASP A 173 -20.01 5.90 -5.20
C ASP A 173 -20.03 6.98 -4.10
N HIS A 174 -18.99 7.81 -4.01
CA HIS A 174 -18.92 8.93 -3.05
C HIS A 174 -19.83 10.10 -3.42
N GLN A 175 -19.98 10.41 -4.71
CA GLN A 175 -20.91 11.44 -5.18
C GLN A 175 -22.35 11.16 -4.76
N ARG A 176 -22.76 9.89 -4.74
CA ARG A 176 -24.08 9.49 -4.25
C ARG A 176 -24.25 9.82 -2.77
N ILE A 177 -23.27 9.45 -1.95
CA ILE A 177 -23.28 9.73 -0.50
C ILE A 177 -23.34 11.23 -0.22
N ILE A 178 -22.56 12.04 -0.96
CA ILE A 178 -22.58 13.50 -0.82
C ILE A 178 -23.97 14.06 -1.09
N ARG A 179 -24.64 13.60 -2.16
CA ARG A 179 -26.01 14.04 -2.48
C ARG A 179 -27.00 13.63 -1.41
N GLU A 180 -26.96 12.37 -0.98
CA GLU A 180 -27.86 11.86 0.06
C GLU A 180 -27.71 12.60 1.40
N VAL A 181 -26.49 13.05 1.74
CA VAL A 181 -26.23 13.82 2.96
C VAL A 181 -26.63 15.28 2.81
N GLN A 182 -26.37 15.89 1.64
CA GLN A 182 -26.82 17.25 1.34
C GLN A 182 -28.34 17.37 1.35
N ASP A 183 -29.06 16.33 0.95
CA ASP A 183 -30.54 16.29 1.01
C ASP A 183 -31.07 16.13 2.45
N LEU A 184 -30.25 15.68 3.40
CA LEU A 184 -30.61 15.53 4.82
C LEU A 184 -30.32 16.80 5.65
N ASP A 185 -29.33 17.60 5.28
CA ASP A 185 -29.00 18.88 5.94
C ASP A 185 -29.90 20.06 5.49
N VAL A 186 -30.88 19.82 4.61
CA VAL A 186 -31.84 20.82 4.09
C VAL A 186 -33.25 20.67 4.69
N LEU A 187 -33.43 19.75 5.66
CA LEU A 187 -34.67 19.58 6.46
C LEU A 187 -34.45 19.97 7.93
#